data_AF-A0A6S6SB00-F1
#
_entry.id   AF-A0A6S6SB00-F1
#
_cell.length_a   1.000
_cell.length_b   1.000
_cell.length_c   1.000
_cell.angle_alpha   90.00
_cell.angle_beta   90.00
_cell.angle_gamma   90.00
#
_symmetry.space_group_name_H-M   'P 1'
#
loop_
_entity.id
_entity.type
_entity.pdbx_description
1 polymer ?
#
loop_
_entity_poly.entity_id
_entity_poly.type
_entity_poly.pdbx_seq_one_letter_code
_entity_poly.pdbx_strand_id
1 'polypeptide(L)'
;MALDATVRARIDEDLKEDVEKILSEIGLSTSQAITMFMKSIKRERGIPFELKIPNEETLESMREIDNGVAEKVTLEQLKSEAKQCLN
;
A
#
# COMPACT_ATOMS: atom_id res chain seq x y z
N MET A 1 13.45 14.57 24.38
CA MET A 1 14.09 15.35 23.29
C MET A 1 12.99 16.15 22.63
N ALA A 2 13.17 17.46 22.48
CA ALA A 2 12.20 18.30 21.78
C ALA A 2 12.19 17.98 20.28
N LEU A 3 11.02 18.05 19.65
CA LEU A 3 10.90 18.00 18.19
C LEU A 3 11.24 19.41 17.67
N ASP A 4 12.39 19.54 17.01
CA ASP A 4 12.93 20.80 16.49
C ASP A 4 12.68 20.99 14.98
N ALA A 5 12.51 19.89 14.24
CA ALA A 5 12.21 19.90 12.81
C ALA A 5 10.69 19.94 12.53
N THR A 6 10.29 20.76 11.54
CA THR A 6 8.90 20.87 11.08
C THR A 6 8.77 20.37 9.64
N VAL A 7 7.75 19.57 9.35
CA VAL A 7 7.34 19.17 7.99
C VAL A 7 6.15 20.03 7.56
N ARG A 8 6.24 20.67 6.39
CA ARG A 8 5.15 21.46 5.79
C ARG A 8 4.95 21.03 4.34
N ALA A 9 3.71 20.75 3.97
CA ALA A 9 3.31 20.44 2.61
C ALA A 9 1.96 21.12 2.30
N ARG A 10 1.77 21.54 1.05
CA ARG A 10 0.45 21.98 0.56
C ARG A 10 -0.27 20.76 -0.02
N ILE A 11 -1.53 20.61 0.34
CA ILE A 11 -2.44 19.56 -0.10
C ILE A 11 -3.82 20.17 -0.34
N ASP A 12 -4.66 19.49 -1.10
CA ASP A 12 -6.07 19.85 -1.23
C ASP A 12 -6.78 19.83 0.12
N GLU A 13 -7.70 20.76 0.32
CA GLU A 13 -8.44 20.93 1.58
C GLU A 13 -9.34 19.71 1.86
N ASP A 14 -10.08 19.25 0.85
CA ASP A 14 -10.93 18.07 0.95
C ASP A 14 -10.11 16.82 1.35
N LEU A 15 -8.93 16.64 0.74
CA LEU A 15 -8.03 15.53 1.06
C LEU A 15 -7.58 15.59 2.52
N LYS A 16 -7.28 16.79 3.03
CA LYS A 16 -6.88 16.98 4.43
C LYS A 16 -8.01 16.57 5.37
N GLU A 17 -9.23 17.04 5.11
CA GLU A 17 -10.38 16.78 5.97
C GLU A 17 -10.75 15.29 6.00
N ASP A 18 -10.74 14.64 4.84
CA ASP A 18 -11.08 13.21 4.74
C ASP A 18 -10.06 12.34 5.47
N VAL A 19 -8.76 12.61 5.29
CA VAL A 19 -7.70 11.88 5.99
C VAL A 19 -7.77 12.13 7.50
N GLU A 20 -8.05 13.36 7.94
CA GLU A 20 -8.19 13.69 9.38
C GLU A 20 -9.32 12.90 10.04
N LYS A 21 -10.47 12.74 9.36
CA LYS A 21 -11.59 11.91 9.85
C LYS A 21 -11.16 10.45 10.01
N ILE A 22 -10.55 9.87 8.97
CA ILE A 22 -10.09 8.47 8.98
C ILE A 22 -9.08 8.22 10.10
N LEU A 23 -8.08 9.11 10.25
CA LEU A 23 -7.06 8.99 11.29
C LEU A 23 -7.66 9.12 12.70
N SER A 24 -8.64 10.01 12.88
CA SER A 24 -9.34 10.17 14.15
C SER A 24 -10.11 8.92 14.56
N GLU A 25 -10.74 8.22 13.62
CA GLU A 25 -11.47 6.97 13.89
C GLU A 25 -10.55 5.87 14.45
N ILE A 26 -9.27 5.86 14.05
CA ILE A 26 -8.26 4.93 14.55
C ILE A 26 -7.39 5.52 15.68
N GLY A 27 -7.76 6.68 16.23
CA GLY A 27 -7.09 7.29 17.37
C GLY A 27 -5.72 7.91 17.05
N LEU A 28 -5.49 8.32 15.81
CA LEU A 28 -4.25 8.96 15.36
C LEU A 28 -4.48 10.41 14.95
N SER A 29 -3.50 11.26 15.23
CA SER A 29 -3.39 12.60 14.63
C SER A 29 -2.60 12.56 13.33
N THR A 30 -2.83 13.55 12.45
CA THR A 30 -2.07 13.74 11.21
C THR A 30 -0.57 13.78 11.45
N SER A 31 -0.12 14.47 12.51
CA SER A 31 1.30 14.54 12.89
C SER A 31 1.89 13.17 13.26
N GLN A 32 1.13 12.33 13.97
CA GLN A 32 1.56 10.97 14.29
C GLN A 32 1.67 10.12 13.03
N ALA A 33 0.68 10.18 12.14
CA ALA A 33 0.70 9.45 10.87
C ALA A 33 1.88 9.85 9.99
N ILE A 34 2.14 11.16 9.83
CA ILE A 34 3.31 11.68 9.10
C ILE A 34 4.61 11.19 9.75
N THR A 35 4.69 11.21 11.08
CA THR A 35 5.87 10.72 11.80
C THR A 35 6.10 9.23 11.56
N MET A 36 5.03 8.41 11.56
CA MET A 36 5.10 6.99 11.25
C MET A 36 5.58 6.75 9.82
N PHE A 37 5.05 7.49 8.85
CA PHE A 37 5.48 7.43 7.45
C PHE A 37 6.97 7.72 7.29
N MET A 38 7.47 8.80 7.90
CA MET A 38 8.90 9.16 7.88
C MET A 38 9.78 8.08 8.54
N LYS A 39 9.30 7.46 9.63
CA LYS A 39 10.00 6.33 10.27
C LYS A 39 10.04 5.10 9.38
N SER A 40 8.97 4.80 8.67
CA SER A 40 8.92 3.69 7.71
C SER A 40 9.90 3.93 6.56
N ILE A 41 9.96 5.15 6.00
CA ILE A 41 10.98 5.51 5.00
C ILE A 41 12.39 5.28 5.54
N LYS A 42 12.68 5.75 6.75
CA LYS A 42 13.99 5.58 7.38
C LYS A 42 14.35 4.10 7.57
N ARG A 43 13.38 3.27 7.98
CA ARG A 43 13.56 1.83 8.22
C ARG A 43 13.84 1.08 6.91
N GLU A 44 13.06 1.37 5.88
CA GLU A 44 13.08 0.61 4.62
C GLU A 44 14.08 1.17 3.60
N ARG A 45 14.69 2.33 3.88
CA ARG A 45 15.58 3.04 2.94
C ARG A 45 14.94 3.28 1.58
N GLY A 46 13.63 3.51 1.58
CA GLY A 46 12.79 3.67 0.39
C GLY A 46 11.39 4.13 0.77
N ILE A 47 10.53 4.33 -0.22
CA ILE A 47 9.13 4.66 0.05
C ILE A 47 8.40 3.38 0.51
N PRO A 48 7.68 3.42 1.64
CA PRO A 48 7.09 2.24 2.28
C PRO A 48 5.76 1.83 1.65
N PHE A 49 5.70 1.91 0.34
CA PHE A 49 4.64 1.40 -0.52
C PHE A 49 5.18 1.31 -1.94
N GLU A 50 4.57 0.45 -2.73
CA GLU A 50 5.03 0.17 -4.08
C GLU A 50 4.72 1.35 -5.01
N LEU A 51 5.78 1.96 -5.57
CA LEU A 51 5.66 3.01 -6.58
C LEU A 51 5.62 2.40 -7.98
N LYS A 52 4.52 1.70 -8.31
CA LYS A 52 4.32 1.13 -9.65
C LYS A 52 3.16 1.82 -10.35
N ILE A 53 3.38 2.16 -11.62
CA ILE A 53 2.29 2.25 -12.59
C ILE A 53 2.06 0.81 -13.05
N PRO A 54 0.87 0.22 -12.82
CA PRO A 54 0.58 -1.13 -13.29
C PRO A 54 0.84 -1.21 -14.79
N ASN A 55 1.60 -2.20 -15.24
CA ASN A 55 1.77 -2.45 -16.66
C ASN A 55 0.47 -3.00 -17.27
N GLU A 56 0.37 -3.00 -18.59
CA GLU A 56 -0.85 -3.44 -19.29
C GLU A 56 -1.27 -4.86 -18.88
N GLU A 57 -0.31 -5.77 -18.71
CA GLU A 57 -0.53 -7.14 -18.26
C GLU A 57 -1.17 -7.21 -16.86
N THR A 58 -0.66 -6.44 -15.89
CA THR A 58 -1.23 -6.40 -14.52
C THR A 58 -2.64 -5.83 -14.54
N LEU A 59 -2.89 -4.80 -15.36
CA LEU A 59 -4.22 -4.23 -15.53
C LEU A 59 -5.20 -5.22 -16.16
N GLU A 60 -4.76 -6.01 -17.12
CA GLU A 60 -5.56 -7.03 -17.77
C GLU A 60 -5.90 -8.16 -16.79
N SER A 61 -4.93 -8.67 -16.04
CA SER A 61 -5.18 -9.68 -15.00
C SER A 61 -6.16 -9.18 -13.92
N MET A 62 -6.06 -7.91 -13.50
CA MET A 62 -7.03 -7.32 -12.57
C MET A 62 -8.45 -7.30 -13.16
N ARG A 63 -8.59 -6.92 -14.44
CA ARG A 63 -9.88 -6.95 -15.13
C ARG A 63 -10.43 -8.36 -15.29
N GLU A 64 -9.58 -9.35 -15.58
CA GLU A 64 -10.02 -10.75 -15.69
C GLU A 64 -10.56 -11.29 -14.38
N ILE A 65 -9.95 -10.91 -13.24
CA ILE A 65 -10.44 -11.24 -11.91
C ILE A 65 -11.78 -10.56 -11.64
N ASP A 66 -11.89 -9.25 -11.88
CA ASP A 66 -13.12 -8.48 -11.65
C ASP A 66 -14.30 -8.98 -12.51
N ASN A 67 -14.02 -9.37 -13.74
CA ASN A 67 -15.00 -9.93 -14.68
C ASN A 67 -15.27 -11.42 -14.45
N GLY A 68 -14.59 -12.07 -13.50
CA GLY A 68 -14.78 -13.48 -13.15
C GLY A 68 -14.30 -14.47 -14.21
N VAL A 69 -13.42 -14.02 -15.12
CA VAL A 69 -12.86 -14.83 -16.23
C VAL A 69 -11.56 -15.52 -15.85
N ALA A 70 -10.95 -15.12 -14.73
CA ALA A 70 -9.73 -15.73 -14.23
C ALA A 70 -9.91 -17.22 -13.89
N GLU A 71 -8.89 -18.02 -14.22
CA GLU A 71 -8.87 -19.45 -13.93
C GLU A 71 -8.85 -19.70 -12.42
N LYS A 72 -9.80 -20.50 -11.94
CA LYS A 72 -9.91 -20.86 -10.52
C LYS A 72 -9.08 -22.09 -10.25
N VAL A 73 -8.01 -21.91 -9.50
CA VAL A 73 -7.16 -23.01 -9.04
C VAL A 73 -7.34 -23.24 -7.53
N THR A 74 -7.21 -24.49 -7.11
CA THR A 74 -7.22 -24.86 -5.68
C THR A 74 -5.83 -24.71 -5.06
N LEU A 75 -5.77 -24.48 -3.75
CA LEU A 75 -4.51 -24.39 -3.00
C LEU A 75 -3.63 -25.64 -3.13
N GLU A 76 -4.23 -26.81 -3.33
CA GLU A 76 -3.49 -28.07 -3.51
C GLU A 76 -2.86 -28.18 -4.91
N GLN A 77 -3.55 -27.70 -5.95
CA GLN A 77 -3.00 -27.61 -7.31
C GLN A 77 -1.81 -26.66 -7.35
N LEU A 78 -1.94 -25.45 -6.80
CA LEU A 78 -0.86 -24.47 -6.70
C LEU A 78 0.40 -25.02 -6.00
N LYS A 79 0.22 -25.74 -4.88
CA LYS A 79 1.36 -26.34 -4.16
C LYS A 79 2.04 -27.44 -4.97
N SER A 80 1.28 -28.24 -5.72
CA SER A 80 1.83 -29.33 -6.52
C SER A 80 2.69 -28.84 -7.69
N GLU A 81 2.25 -27.77 -8.38
CA GLU A 81 2.96 -27.16 -9.50
C GLU A 81 4.26 -26.49 -9.04
N ALA A 82 4.21 -25.71 -7.95
CA ALA A 82 5.40 -25.07 -7.39
C ALA A 82 6.48 -26.09 -6.97
N LYS A 83 6.06 -27.29 -6.51
CA LYS A 83 6.96 -28.37 -6.09
C LYS A 83 7.61 -29.10 -7.27
N GLN A 84 6.98 -29.11 -8.44
CA GLN A 84 7.55 -29.66 -9.67
C GLN A 84 8.65 -28.76 -10.26
N CYS A 85 8.58 -27.44 -10.07
CA CYS A 85 9.59 -26.50 -10.57
C CYS A 85 10.88 -26.43 -9.74
N LEU A 86 10.91 -27.05 -8.56
CA LEU A 86 12.05 -27.04 -7.63
C LEU A 86 12.93 -28.30 -7.71
N ASN A 87 12.64 -29.22 -8.63
CA ASN A 87 13.40 -30.46 -8.86
C ASN A 87 14.15 -30.45 -10.19
#